data_AF-A0A7S0B8L5-F1
#
_entry.id   AF-A0A7S0B8L5-F1
#
_cell.length_a   1.000
_cell.length_b   1.000
_cell.length_c   1.000
_cell.angle_alpha   90.00
_cell.angle_beta   90.00
_cell.angle_gamma   90.00
#
_symmetry.space_group_name_H-M   'P 1'
#
loop_
_entity.id
_entity.type
_entity.pdbx_description
1 polymer ?
#
loop_
_entity_poly.entity_id
_entity_poly.type
_entity_poly.pdbx_seq_one_letter_code
_entity_poly.pdbx_strand_id
1 'polypeptide(L)'
;APSNGYGGACAAASGFGAVPAGQALPSYVPPGDGRRGGWCGGVPVANGSSAQPPPPSGPPSSLVVNGCQHGTVGGIVRGTFLLTSENHGKPVYKKDAQVNGLDVMLYFWDDRD
;
A
#
# COMPACT_ATOMS: atom_id res chain seq x y z
N ALA A 1 19.99 35.88 3.12
CA ALA A 1 20.19 34.80 2.12
C ALA A 1 20.37 33.48 2.88
N PRO A 2 19.85 32.34 2.42
CA PRO A 2 19.24 32.01 1.11
C PRO A 2 17.68 31.99 1.18
N SER A 3 16.90 32.37 0.16
CA SER A 3 16.63 31.76 -1.17
C SER A 3 15.85 30.45 -1.02
N ASN A 4 14.68 30.15 -1.60
CA ASN A 4 13.81 30.62 -2.69
C ASN A 4 12.40 30.12 -2.29
N GLY A 5 11.24 30.62 -2.71
CA GLY A 5 10.77 31.08 -4.01
C GLY A 5 9.33 30.56 -4.11
N TYR A 6 8.34 31.44 -4.20
CA TYR A 6 6.93 31.03 -4.29
C TYR A 6 6.52 31.02 -5.76
N GLY A 7 6.40 29.82 -6.32
CA GLY A 7 5.81 29.57 -7.62
C GLY A 7 4.44 28.92 -7.45
N GLY A 8 3.42 29.62 -7.98
CA GLY A 8 2.30 29.09 -8.75
C GLY A 8 1.51 27.88 -8.23
N ALA A 9 0.22 28.13 -7.96
CA ALA A 9 -0.81 27.11 -8.10
C ALA A 9 -0.97 26.74 -9.59
N CYS A 10 -1.14 25.46 -9.88
CA CYS A 10 -1.91 25.02 -11.03
C CYS A 10 -3.02 24.07 -10.57
N ALA A 11 -4.24 24.50 -10.83
CA ALA A 11 -5.45 23.71 -10.69
C ALA A 11 -5.37 22.41 -11.50
N ALA A 12 -6.07 21.40 -11.01
CA ALA A 12 -6.25 20.11 -11.66
C ALA A 12 -6.81 20.28 -13.08
N ALA A 13 -6.12 19.66 -14.04
CA ALA A 13 -6.67 19.38 -15.36
C ALA A 13 -6.67 17.86 -15.56
N SER A 14 -7.86 17.29 -15.50
CA SER A 14 -8.19 15.92 -15.89
C SER A 14 -8.18 15.81 -17.41
N GLY A 15 -7.45 14.83 -17.99
CA GLY A 15 -7.45 14.57 -19.44
C GLY A 15 -6.80 15.72 -20.23
N PHE A 16 -6.11 15.54 -21.35
CA PHE A 16 -6.43 14.75 -22.52
C PHE A 16 -5.12 14.42 -23.26
N GLY A 17 -5.21 13.54 -24.25
CA GLY A 17 -4.11 12.84 -24.91
C GLY A 17 -2.97 13.68 -25.48
N ALA A 18 -1.88 12.96 -25.75
CA ALA A 18 -0.70 13.46 -26.45
C ALA A 18 -1.06 14.15 -27.77
N VAL A 19 -0.60 15.39 -27.94
CA VAL A 19 -0.59 16.10 -29.22
C VAL A 19 0.82 16.08 -29.81
N PRO A 20 1.00 15.77 -31.11
CA PRO A 20 2.31 15.74 -31.74
C PRO A 20 2.87 17.15 -31.95
N ALA A 21 4.21 17.24 -31.99
CA ALA A 21 4.95 18.48 -32.14
C ALA A 21 4.66 19.19 -33.47
N GLY A 22 4.31 20.47 -33.39
CA GLY A 22 4.34 21.39 -34.52
C GLY A 22 3.03 22.13 -34.78
N GLN A 23 2.69 23.09 -33.91
CA GLN A 23 1.90 24.29 -34.27
C GLN A 23 1.93 25.31 -33.12
N ALA A 24 2.28 26.56 -33.44
CA ALA A 24 2.40 27.68 -32.51
C ALA A 24 1.02 28.25 -32.15
N LEU A 25 0.82 28.63 -30.87
CA LEU A 25 -0.38 29.33 -30.41
C LEU A 25 -0.08 30.84 -30.18
N PRO A 26 -1.06 31.73 -30.42
CA PRO A 26 -0.88 33.17 -30.27
C PRO A 26 -0.94 33.62 -28.79
N SER A 27 -0.14 34.63 -28.46
CA SER A 27 -0.05 35.27 -27.15
C SER A 27 -1.25 36.18 -26.87
N TYR A 28 -2.07 35.85 -25.88
CA TYR A 28 -3.08 36.75 -25.32
C TYR A 28 -2.57 37.36 -24.00
N VAL A 29 -2.46 38.69 -23.95
CA VAL A 29 -2.08 39.47 -22.75
C VAL A 29 -3.26 40.37 -22.39
N PRO A 30 -3.94 40.18 -21.23
CA PRO A 30 -4.86 41.19 -20.74
C PRO A 30 -4.10 42.33 -20.01
N PRO A 31 -4.57 43.59 -20.15
CA PRO A 31 -3.97 44.74 -19.48
C PRO A 31 -4.38 44.81 -18.01
N GLY A 32 -3.46 45.29 -17.17
CA GLY A 32 -3.59 45.25 -15.72
C GLY A 32 -4.48 46.33 -15.11
N ASP A 33 -4.67 46.23 -13.80
CA ASP A 33 -4.94 47.40 -12.98
C ASP A 33 -4.43 47.22 -11.54
N GLY A 34 -3.96 48.30 -10.95
CA GLY A 34 -3.12 48.32 -9.77
C GLY A 34 -3.86 48.27 -8.43
N ARG A 35 -3.13 47.74 -7.43
CA ARG A 35 -3.12 48.11 -6.00
C ARG A 35 -4.48 48.21 -5.27
N ARG A 36 -4.70 47.29 -4.31
CA ARG A 36 -4.88 47.55 -2.85
C ARG A 36 -5.26 46.25 -2.13
N GLY A 37 -4.67 46.06 -0.95
CA GLY A 37 -4.65 44.78 -0.23
C GLY A 37 -5.98 44.29 0.34
N GLY A 38 -6.00 42.99 0.63
CA GLY A 38 -7.06 42.30 1.35
C GLY A 38 -6.51 40.98 1.88
N TRP A 39 -6.67 40.76 3.17
CA TRP A 39 -6.13 39.64 3.93
C TRP A 39 -6.63 38.30 3.37
N CYS A 40 -5.74 37.44 2.85
CA CYS A 40 -6.03 36.02 2.74
C CYS A 40 -5.51 35.32 4.01
N GLY A 41 -6.42 35.11 4.95
CA GLY A 41 -6.25 34.19 6.06
C GLY A 41 -5.88 32.81 5.55
N GLY A 42 -4.96 32.15 6.27
CA GLY A 42 -4.49 30.82 5.94
C GLY A 42 -5.64 29.82 5.91
N VAL A 43 -5.74 29.08 4.80
CA VAL A 43 -6.42 27.79 4.79
C VAL A 43 -5.63 26.85 5.71
N PRO A 44 -6.22 26.30 6.78
CA PRO A 44 -5.55 25.23 7.51
C PRO A 44 -5.42 24.03 6.54
N VAL A 45 -4.19 23.63 6.26
CA VAL A 45 -3.91 22.30 5.69
C VAL A 45 -4.38 21.30 6.73
N ALA A 46 -5.57 20.73 6.52
CA ALA A 46 -6.01 19.58 7.25
C ALA A 46 -5.01 18.45 6.97
N ASN A 47 -4.29 18.03 8.01
CA ASN A 47 -3.53 16.80 8.02
C ASN A 47 -4.50 15.65 7.71
N GLY A 48 -4.60 15.29 6.43
CA GLY A 48 -5.31 14.12 5.95
C GLY A 48 -4.53 12.86 6.31
N SER A 49 -4.45 12.56 7.61
CA SER A 49 -4.07 11.23 8.07
C SER A 49 -5.21 10.31 7.65
N SER A 50 -5.06 9.64 6.50
CA SER A 50 -5.93 8.53 6.14
C SER A 50 -5.86 7.53 7.28
N ALA A 51 -6.91 7.49 8.12
CA ALA A 51 -7.01 6.56 9.22
C ALA A 51 -7.00 5.16 8.62
N GLN A 52 -5.82 4.52 8.61
CA GLN A 52 -5.73 3.11 8.29
C GLN A 52 -6.58 2.38 9.34
N PRO A 53 -7.53 1.52 8.93
CA PRO A 53 -8.27 0.71 9.88
C PRO A 53 -7.29 0.00 10.81
N PRO A 54 -7.63 -0.14 12.11
CA PRO A 54 -6.75 -0.77 13.07
C PRO A 54 -6.33 -2.14 12.54
N PRO A 55 -5.05 -2.53 12.67
CA PRO A 55 -4.62 -3.83 12.24
C PRO A 55 -5.47 -4.90 12.96
N PRO A 56 -5.85 -5.99 12.28
CA PRO A 56 -6.60 -7.07 12.91
C PRO A 56 -5.82 -7.61 14.12
N SER A 57 -6.50 -7.74 15.24
CA SER A 57 -5.93 -8.07 16.56
C SER A 57 -5.77 -9.58 16.82
N GLY A 58 -5.77 -10.40 15.77
CA GLY A 58 -5.66 -11.86 15.87
C GLY A 58 -4.85 -12.50 14.74
N PRO A 59 -4.47 -13.78 14.88
CA PRO A 59 -3.79 -14.51 13.82
C PRO A 59 -4.70 -14.59 12.57
N PRO A 60 -4.12 -14.57 11.36
CA PRO A 60 -4.91 -14.70 10.14
C PRO A 60 -5.59 -16.07 10.08
N SER A 61 -6.79 -16.14 9.51
CA SER A 61 -7.49 -17.42 9.30
C SER A 61 -6.83 -18.28 8.21
N SER A 62 -6.01 -17.67 7.35
CA SER A 62 -5.29 -18.35 6.27
C SER A 62 -3.88 -17.78 6.09
N LEU A 63 -2.94 -18.66 5.77
CA LEU A 63 -1.53 -18.35 5.50
C LEU A 63 -1.13 -18.91 4.14
N VAL A 64 -0.56 -18.07 3.28
CA VAL A 64 -0.06 -18.49 1.95
C VAL A 64 1.46 -18.47 1.95
N VAL A 65 2.08 -19.63 1.67
CA VAL A 65 3.53 -19.80 1.67
C VAL A 65 4.04 -20.01 0.25
N ASN A 66 4.72 -19.00 -0.29
CA ASN A 66 5.24 -18.98 -1.67
C ASN A 66 6.76 -19.25 -1.76
N GLY A 67 7.45 -19.48 -0.64
CA GLY A 67 8.92 -19.64 -0.56
C GLY A 67 9.45 -21.08 -0.65
N CYS A 68 10.68 -21.30 -0.15
CA CYS A 68 11.43 -22.57 -0.17
C CYS A 68 11.73 -23.08 -1.58
N GLN A 69 13.00 -23.27 -1.98
CA GLN A 69 13.35 -23.76 -3.34
C GLN A 69 13.84 -25.21 -3.36
N HIS A 70 13.86 -25.88 -2.19
CA HIS A 70 14.36 -27.25 -2.09
C HIS A 70 13.43 -28.21 -2.86
N GLY A 71 14.01 -29.08 -3.71
CA GLY A 71 13.24 -29.96 -4.61
C GLY A 71 12.29 -30.90 -3.87
N THR A 72 12.76 -31.54 -2.81
CA THR A 72 11.94 -32.51 -2.03
C THR A 72 10.98 -31.83 -1.05
N VAL A 73 11.48 -30.88 -0.24
CA VAL A 73 10.73 -30.28 0.88
C VAL A 73 9.82 -29.14 0.43
N GLY A 74 10.12 -28.50 -0.70
CA GLY A 74 9.35 -27.36 -1.19
C GLY A 74 7.89 -27.67 -1.47
N GLY A 75 7.58 -28.87 -1.98
CA GLY A 75 6.19 -29.30 -2.19
C GLY A 75 5.40 -29.46 -0.89
N ILE A 76 6.08 -29.75 0.22
CA ILE A 76 5.47 -29.86 1.55
C ILE A 76 5.19 -28.46 2.11
N VAL A 77 6.19 -27.59 2.07
CA VAL A 77 6.16 -26.26 2.69
C VAL A 77 5.28 -25.25 1.94
N ARG A 78 5.25 -25.29 0.61
CA ARG A 78 4.49 -24.32 -0.21
C ARG A 78 3.00 -24.64 -0.24
N GLY A 79 2.18 -23.59 -0.26
CA GLY A 79 0.74 -23.71 -0.44
C GLY A 79 -0.04 -22.88 0.57
N THR A 80 -1.33 -23.18 0.66
CA THR A 80 -2.28 -22.49 1.53
C THR A 80 -2.51 -23.31 2.79
N PHE A 81 -2.46 -22.66 3.95
CA PHE A 81 -2.74 -23.25 5.25
C PHE A 81 -3.90 -22.49 5.92
N LEU A 82 -4.73 -23.22 6.65
CA LEU A 82 -5.92 -22.73 7.33
C LEU A 82 -5.78 -22.91 8.83
N LEU A 83 -6.12 -21.87 9.59
CA LEU A 83 -6.12 -21.91 11.05
C LEU A 83 -7.06 -23.01 11.54
N THR A 84 -6.56 -23.93 12.35
CA THR A 84 -7.30 -25.13 12.78
C THR A 84 -7.38 -25.24 14.29
N SER A 85 -6.31 -24.95 15.01
CA SER A 85 -6.26 -25.07 16.48
C SER A 85 -5.16 -24.18 17.05
N GLU A 86 -4.86 -24.36 18.33
CA GLU A 86 -3.70 -23.76 18.99
C GLU A 86 -2.82 -24.85 19.61
N ASN A 87 -1.52 -24.58 19.68
CA ASN A 87 -0.54 -25.34 20.44
C ASN A 87 0.24 -24.32 21.27
N HIS A 88 0.31 -24.54 22.59
CA HIS A 88 1.02 -23.63 23.50
C HIS A 88 0.60 -22.15 23.40
N GLY A 89 -0.69 -21.90 23.13
CA GLY A 89 -1.25 -20.56 22.92
C GLY A 89 -0.79 -19.87 21.62
N LYS A 90 -0.24 -20.65 20.67
CA LYS A 90 0.17 -20.21 19.34
C LYS A 90 -0.72 -20.87 18.28
N PRO A 91 -1.01 -20.17 17.17
CA PRO A 91 -1.87 -20.69 16.13
C PRO A 91 -1.26 -21.92 15.43
N VAL A 92 -2.09 -22.90 15.16
CA VAL A 92 -1.78 -24.10 14.38
C VAL A 92 -2.55 -24.05 13.07
N TYR A 93 -1.85 -24.22 11.97
CA TYR A 93 -2.43 -24.21 10.64
C TYR A 93 -2.33 -25.59 9.99
N LYS A 94 -3.37 -25.99 9.26
CA LYS A 94 -3.39 -27.21 8.45
C LYS A 94 -3.36 -26.83 6.98
N LYS A 95 -2.54 -27.51 6.18
CA LYS A 95 -2.51 -27.31 4.73
C LYS A 95 -3.85 -27.69 4.09
N ASP A 96 -4.30 -26.92 3.09
CA ASP A 96 -5.57 -27.17 2.40
C ASP A 96 -5.57 -28.47 1.58
N ALA A 97 -4.37 -28.95 1.24
CA ALA A 97 -4.13 -30.15 0.46
C ALA A 97 -3.15 -31.08 1.16
N GLN A 98 -3.36 -32.38 0.93
CA GLN A 98 -2.44 -33.41 1.37
C GLN A 98 -1.22 -33.50 0.46
N VAL A 99 -0.10 -33.92 1.04
CA VAL A 99 1.12 -34.22 0.30
C VAL A 99 1.41 -35.70 0.49
N ASN A 100 1.38 -36.48 -0.60
CA ASN A 100 1.51 -37.93 -0.58
C ASN A 100 0.50 -38.64 0.35
N GLY A 101 -0.74 -38.13 0.41
CA GLY A 101 -1.80 -38.69 1.26
C GLY A 101 -1.68 -38.36 2.75
N LEU A 102 -0.73 -37.48 3.13
CA LEU A 102 -0.55 -37.03 4.51
C LEU A 102 -0.98 -35.57 4.66
N ASP A 103 -1.63 -35.30 5.78
CA ASP A 103 -1.92 -33.93 6.21
C ASP A 103 -0.63 -33.26 6.72
N VAL A 104 -0.47 -31.99 6.39
CA VAL A 104 0.67 -31.18 6.83
C VAL A 104 0.17 -30.10 7.78
N MET A 105 0.80 -30.00 8.95
CA MET A 105 0.50 -28.99 9.95
C MET A 105 1.69 -28.07 10.18
N LEU A 106 1.40 -26.80 10.39
CA LEU A 106 2.37 -25.76 10.75
C LEU A 106 2.00 -25.26 12.14
N TYR A 107 2.92 -25.45 13.09
CA TYR A 107 2.73 -25.11 14.48
C TYR A 107 4.06 -24.63 15.08
N PHE A 108 3.95 -23.96 16.21
CA PHE A 108 5.09 -23.52 16.99
C PHE A 108 5.64 -24.69 17.81
N TRP A 109 6.97 -24.82 17.90
CA TRP A 109 7.66 -25.82 18.72
C TRP A 109 8.59 -25.09 19.69
N ASP A 110 8.59 -25.46 20.95
CA ASP A 110 9.56 -25.01 21.95
C ASP A 110 10.15 -26.19 22.73
N ASP A 111 10.90 -25.91 23.80
CA ASP A 111 11.62 -26.93 24.56
C ASP A 111 10.71 -27.95 25.30
N ARG A 112 9.38 -27.77 25.28
CA ARG A 112 8.43 -28.69 25.92
C ARG A 112 7.98 -29.83 25.00
N ASP A 113 8.16 -29.68 23.70
CA ASP A 113 7.82 -30.67 22.67
C ASP A 113 9.07 -31.49 22.30
#